data_AF-A0A7Y2CRW9-F1
#
_entry.id   AF-A0A7Y2CRW9-F1
#
_cell.length_a   1.000
_cell.length_b   1.000
_cell.length_c   1.000
_cell.angle_alpha   90.00
_cell.angle_beta   90.00
_cell.angle_gamma   90.00
#
_symmetry.space_group_name_H-M   'P 1'
#
loop_
_entity.id
_entity.type
_entity.pdbx_description
1 polymer ?
#
loop_
_entity_poly.entity_id
_entity_poly.type
_entity_poly.pdbx_seq_one_letter_code
_entity_poly.pdbx_strand_id
1 'polypeptide(L)'
;MSEAKDYSLLVGQAAKVRTIFFGNITVVYAGMVSEQVYSVVVKWTSGNNSLAYNLYMGRDQKEVHLPKGKLMVSSANRERINFRFFDGS
;
A
#
# COMPACT_ATOMS: atom_id res chain seq x y z
N MET A 1 10.55 -12.83 13.03
CA MET A 1 9.22 -12.23 13.25
C MET A 1 9.09 -11.07 12.27
N SER A 2 8.14 -11.13 11.34
CA SER A 2 7.89 -10.05 10.37
C SER A 2 7.49 -8.77 11.13
N GLU A 3 8.23 -7.69 10.94
CA GLU A 3 7.95 -6.39 11.55
C GLU A 3 6.73 -5.78 10.85
N ALA A 4 5.57 -5.79 11.51
CA ALA A 4 4.37 -5.17 10.98
C ALA A 4 4.34 -3.68 11.36
N LYS A 5 4.13 -2.79 10.39
CA LYS A 5 4.03 -1.34 10.62
C LYS A 5 2.68 -0.80 10.18
N ASP A 6 2.10 0.02 11.05
CA ASP A 6 0.84 0.72 10.78
C ASP A 6 1.09 2.06 10.10
N TYR A 7 0.27 2.36 9.10
CA TYR A 7 0.32 3.59 8.33
C TYR A 7 -1.08 4.20 8.23
N SER A 8 -1.12 5.53 8.28
CA SER A 8 -2.31 6.33 8.04
C SER A 8 -1.95 7.39 7.00
N LEU A 9 -2.57 7.34 5.83
CA LEU A 9 -2.29 8.24 4.72
C LEU A 9 -3.53 9.01 4.33
N LEU A 10 -3.40 10.33 4.18
CA LEU A 10 -4.39 11.13 3.48
C LEU A 10 -4.28 10.93 1.97
N VAL A 11 -5.31 11.32 1.21
CA VAL A 11 -5.25 11.33 -0.25
C VAL A 11 -4.04 12.14 -0.74
N GLY A 12 -3.27 11.55 -1.65
CA GLY A 12 -2.04 12.12 -2.20
C GLY A 12 -0.80 11.91 -1.32
N GLN A 13 -0.94 11.44 -0.08
CA GLN A 13 0.20 11.14 0.78
C GLN A 13 0.81 9.77 0.46
N ALA A 14 2.11 9.68 0.71
CA ALA A 14 2.92 8.52 0.43
C ALA A 14 3.62 7.99 1.69
N ALA A 15 3.57 6.68 1.91
CA ALA A 15 4.38 5.97 2.89
C ALA A 15 5.47 5.17 2.19
N LYS A 16 6.72 5.29 2.66
CA LYS A 16 7.78 4.35 2.29
C LYS A 16 7.72 3.16 3.23
N VAL A 17 7.31 2.02 2.71
CA VAL A 17 7.31 0.75 3.43
C VAL A 17 8.58 -0.01 3.03
N ARG A 18 9.58 0.00 3.90
CA ARG A 18 10.85 -0.70 3.67
C ARG A 18 10.64 -2.20 3.85
N THR A 19 11.19 -2.98 2.94
CA THR A 19 11.39 -4.42 3.08
C THR A 19 12.85 -4.68 3.43
N ILE A 20 13.12 -5.70 4.24
CA ILE A 20 14.47 -5.99 4.79
C ILE A 20 15.41 -6.51 3.69
N PHE A 21 14.88 -7.18 2.66
CA PHE A 21 15.68 -7.77 1.57
C PHE A 21 15.18 -7.33 0.18
N PHE A 22 15.75 -6.25 -0.34
CA PHE A 22 15.62 -5.73 -1.71
C PHE A 22 14.45 -4.75 -1.99
N GLY A 23 14.87 -3.53 -2.34
CA GLY A 23 14.04 -2.49 -2.93
C GLY A 23 13.33 -1.58 -1.92
N ASN A 24 12.82 -0.46 -2.41
CA ASN A 24 11.95 0.43 -1.67
C ASN A 24 10.53 0.31 -2.24
N ILE A 25 9.55 0.06 -1.38
CA ILE A 25 8.14 0.16 -1.75
C ILE A 25 7.62 1.49 -1.23
N THR A 26 6.96 2.24 -2.10
CA THR A 26 6.20 3.43 -1.73
C THR A 26 4.73 3.17 -2.03
N VAL A 27 3.88 3.40 -1.04
CA VAL A 27 2.44 3.25 -1.12
C VAL A 27 1.83 4.64 -1.07
N VAL A 28 1.04 5.01 -2.07
CA VAL A 28 0.37 6.32 -2.13
C VAL A 28 -1.13 6.09 -2.11
N TYR A 29 -1.84 6.80 -1.23
CA TYR A 29 -3.30 6.73 -1.26
C TYR A 29 -3.85 7.64 -2.37
N ALA A 30 -4.53 7.06 -3.36
CA ALA A 30 -5.07 7.80 -4.50
C ALA A 30 -6.56 8.20 -4.32
N GLY A 31 -7.16 7.90 -3.16
CA GLY A 31 -8.55 8.24 -2.86
C GLY A 31 -9.53 7.14 -3.26
N MET A 32 -10.82 7.49 -3.22
CA MET A 32 -11.91 6.61 -3.65
C MET A 32 -12.28 6.90 -5.10
N VAL A 33 -12.35 5.86 -5.93
CA VAL A 33 -12.84 5.95 -7.32
C VAL A 33 -14.36 5.95 -7.34
N SER A 34 -14.98 5.21 -6.41
CA SER A 34 -16.42 5.19 -6.14
C SER A 34 -16.65 4.88 -4.66
N GLU A 35 -17.90 4.92 -4.17
CA GLU A 35 -18.25 4.56 -2.79
C GLU A 35 -17.79 3.16 -2.35
N GLN A 36 -17.59 2.26 -3.32
CA GLN A 36 -17.22 0.86 -3.06
C GLN A 36 -15.79 0.54 -3.50
N VAL A 37 -15.10 1.44 -4.20
CA VAL A 37 -13.78 1.17 -4.76
C VAL A 37 -12.80 2.27 -4.37
N TYR A 38 -11.70 1.88 -3.75
CA TYR A 38 -10.58 2.78 -3.44
C TYR A 38 -9.34 2.41 -4.23
N SER A 39 -8.46 3.39 -4.43
CA SER A 39 -7.24 3.22 -5.19
C SER A 39 -5.99 3.53 -4.36
N VAL A 40 -4.97 2.71 -4.57
CA VAL A 40 -3.64 2.88 -4.00
C VAL A 40 -2.63 2.72 -5.12
N VAL A 41 -1.66 3.62 -5.20
CA VAL A 41 -0.52 3.49 -6.11
C VAL A 41 0.61 2.81 -5.37
N VAL A 42 1.15 1.75 -5.95
CA VAL A 42 2.34 1.08 -5.45
C VAL A 42 3.48 1.38 -6.39
N LYS A 43 4.57 1.91 -5.83
CA LYS A 43 5.84 2.11 -6.52
C LYS A 43 6.87 1.19 -5.88
N TRP A 44 7.53 0.39 -6.68
CA TRP A 44 8.68 -0.41 -6.26
C TRP A 44 9.92 0.03 -7.02
N THR A 45 11.03 0.15 -6.31
CA THR A 45 12.33 0.51 -6.90
C THR A 45 13.42 -0.39 -6.36
N SER A 46 14.28 -0.93 -7.22
CA SER A 46 15.47 -1.70 -6.83
C SER A 46 16.63 -1.37 -7.77
N GLY A 47 17.67 -0.69 -7.25
CA GLY A 47 18.73 -0.11 -8.08
C GLY A 47 18.15 0.86 -9.12
N ASN A 48 18.50 0.65 -10.39
CA ASN A 48 17.99 1.43 -11.54
C ASN A 48 16.68 0.87 -12.13
N ASN A 49 16.08 -0.16 -11.53
CA ASN A 49 14.81 -0.72 -11.97
C ASN A 49 13.67 -0.15 -11.13
N SER A 50 12.58 0.25 -11.78
CA SER A 50 11.39 0.75 -11.11
C SER A 50 10.11 0.26 -11.77
N LEU A 51 9.10 -0.01 -10.95
CA LEU A 51 7.76 -0.35 -11.38
C LEU A 51 6.76 0.52 -10.59
N ALA A 52 5.73 1.01 -11.27
CA ALA A 52 4.62 1.74 -10.62
C ALA A 52 3.30 1.27 -11.22
N TYR A 53 2.32 1.00 -10.37
CA TYR A 53 0.98 0.58 -10.81
C TYR A 53 -0.08 1.02 -9.81
N ASN A 54 -1.30 1.21 -10.32
CA ASN A 54 -2.48 1.48 -9.52
C ASN A 54 -3.16 0.16 -9.17
N LEU A 55 -3.56 0.03 -7.91
CA LEU A 55 -4.44 -1.02 -7.44
C LEU A 55 -5.81 -0.42 -7.18
N TYR A 56 -6.84 -1.09 -7.66
CA TYR A 56 -8.23 -0.77 -7.40
C TYR A 56 -8.82 -1.88 -6.55
N MET A 57 -9.26 -1.54 -5.34
CA MET A 57 -9.70 -2.50 -4.35
C MET A 57 -11.14 -2.20 -3.95
N GLY A 58 -11.93 -3.26 -3.81
CA GLY A 58 -13.25 -3.15 -3.19
C GLY A 58 -13.10 -2.75 -1.72
N ARG A 59 -14.02 -1.95 -1.19
CA ARG A 59 -14.03 -1.50 0.21
C ARG A 59 -13.98 -2.65 1.21
N ASP A 60 -14.53 -3.80 0.85
CA ASP A 60 -14.55 -5.01 1.68
C ASP A 60 -13.26 -5.84 1.55
N GLN A 61 -12.42 -5.55 0.55
CA GLN A 61 -11.15 -6.23 0.37
C GLN A 61 -10.11 -5.65 1.35
N LYS A 62 -9.81 -6.45 2.37
CA LYS A 62 -8.89 -6.09 3.46
C LYS A 62 -7.47 -6.55 3.25
N GLU A 63 -7.21 -7.46 2.32
CA GLU A 63 -5.87 -8.00 2.08
C GLU A 63 -5.47 -7.87 0.62
N VAL A 64 -4.23 -7.41 0.43
CA VAL A 64 -3.59 -7.31 -0.87
C VAL A 64 -2.17 -7.85 -0.77
N HIS A 65 -1.90 -8.84 -1.61
CA HIS A 65 -0.56 -9.37 -1.80
C HIS A 65 0.22 -8.47 -2.74
N LEU A 66 1.32 -7.93 -2.25
CA LEU A 66 2.35 -7.30 -3.05
C LEU A 66 3.47 -8.31 -3.32
N PRO A 67 4.29 -8.12 -4.36
CA PRO A 67 5.36 -9.06 -4.69
C PRO A 67 6.34 -9.39 -3.54
N LYS A 68 6.44 -8.53 -2.51
CA LYS A 68 7.38 -8.64 -1.38
C LYS A 68 6.77 -8.28 -0.03
N GLY A 69 5.47 -8.46 0.13
CA GLY A 69 4.79 -8.20 1.39
C GLY A 69 3.28 -8.23 1.23
N LYS A 70 2.57 -8.02 2.33
CA LYS A 70 1.11 -7.89 2.30
C LYS A 70 0.68 -6.58 2.92
N LEU A 71 -0.29 -5.94 2.28
CA LEU A 71 -1.02 -4.80 2.80
C LEU A 71 -2.33 -5.32 3.38
N MET A 72 -2.53 -5.10 4.67
CA MET A 72 -3.80 -5.34 5.33
C MET A 72 -4.49 -4.00 5.59
N VAL A 73 -5.51 -3.69 4.80
CA VAL A 73 -6.28 -2.46 4.91
C VAL A 73 -7.33 -2.63 6.00
N SER A 74 -7.27 -1.79 7.03
CA SER A 74 -8.24 -1.79 8.12
C SER A 74 -9.44 -0.91 7.81
N SER A 75 -9.20 0.23 7.16
CA SER A 75 -10.25 1.15 6.71
C SER A 75 -9.76 2.05 5.58
N ALA A 76 -10.65 2.37 4.64
CA ALA A 76 -10.42 3.36 3.60
C ALA A 76 -11.70 4.21 3.45
N ASN A 77 -11.54 5.52 3.38
CA ASN A 77 -12.59 6.49 3.09
C ASN A 77 -12.06 7.57 2.15
N ARG A 78 -12.93 8.49 1.70
CA ARG A 78 -12.57 9.49 0.69
C ARG A 78 -11.36 10.37 1.04
N GLU A 79 -11.00 10.48 2.31
CA GLU A 79 -9.91 11.35 2.78
C GLU A 79 -8.66 10.57 3.22
N ARG A 80 -8.83 9.34 3.71
CA ARG A 80 -7.78 8.60 4.42
C ARG A 80 -7.89 7.10 4.22
N ILE A 81 -6.73 6.46 4.17
CA ILE A 81 -6.57 5.01 4.31
C ILE A 81 -5.73 4.70 5.56
N ASN A 82 -6.14 3.66 6.27
CA ASN A 82 -5.37 3.04 7.35
C ASN A 82 -5.03 1.61 6.94
N PHE A 83 -3.75 1.27 6.96
CA PHE A 83 -3.30 -0.06 6.61
C PHE A 83 -2.11 -0.48 7.44
N ARG A 84 -1.94 -1.79 7.57
CA ARG A 84 -0.78 -2.44 8.15
C ARG A 84 0.01 -3.11 7.06
N PHE A 85 1.29 -2.80 6.95
CA PHE A 85 2.19 -3.50 6.04
C PHE A 85 2.94 -4.59 6.81
N PHE A 86 2.94 -5.80 6.27
CA PHE A 86 3.73 -6.92 6.76
C PHE A 86 4.82 -7.24 5.73
N ASP A 87 6.07 -7.21 6.18
CA ASP A 87 7.20 -7.60 5.35
C ASP A 87 7.15 -9.11 5.08
N GLY A 88 7.28 -9.50 3.82
CA GLY A 88 7.21 -10.89 3.37
C GLY A 88 8.56 -11.61 3.43
N SER A 89 9.30 -11.41 4.53
CA SER A 89 10.59 -12.07 4.80
C SER A 89 10.47 -13.57 4.95
#